data_AF-A0A1F8NN13-F1
#
_entry.id   AF-A0A1F8NN13-F1
#
_cell.length_a   1.000
_cell.length_b   1.000
_cell.length_c   1.000
_cell.angle_alpha   90.00
_cell.angle_beta   90.00
_cell.angle_gamma   90.00
#
_symmetry.space_group_name_H-M   'P 1'
#
loop_
_entity.id
_entity.type
_entity.pdbx_description
1 polymer ?
#
loop_
_entity_poly.entity_id
_entity_poly.type
_entity_poly.pdbx_seq_one_letter_code
_entity_poly.pdbx_strand_id
1 'polypeptide(L)'
;MSRLDRYDALFVVTAFSIQVILLCYFALRKWRFDAAMRIGWEVYALAIPAAIISVVLLFAGRPWYLWLAGFLFAAWATFGYVVDIARPVAWRSPILWSAFIPYVLLYLSTMMFYWWPMATLHKPLWYVYAVLFVISTVLNVSSHC
;
A
#
# COMPACT_ATOMS: atom_id res chain seq x y z
N MET A 1 16.01 -24.53 0.36
CA MET A 1 15.52 -23.14 0.32
C MET A 1 16.16 -22.48 -0.90
N SER A 2 15.36 -22.10 -1.90
CA SER A 2 15.91 -21.39 -3.07
C SER A 2 16.34 -19.99 -2.62
N ARG A 3 17.58 -19.60 -2.94
CA ARG A 3 18.11 -18.27 -2.64
C ARG A 3 17.24 -17.25 -3.37
N LEU A 4 16.68 -16.27 -2.65
CA LEU A 4 15.97 -15.15 -3.28
C LEU A 4 16.89 -14.50 -4.31
N ASP A 5 16.41 -14.35 -5.53
CA ASP A 5 17.14 -13.59 -6.53
C ASP A 5 17.06 -12.09 -6.24
N ARG A 6 17.83 -11.27 -6.97
CA ARG A 6 17.89 -9.83 -6.74
C ARG A 6 16.53 -9.15 -6.94
N TYR A 7 15.69 -9.63 -7.85
CA TYR A 7 14.38 -9.06 -8.15
C TYR A 7 13.34 -9.47 -7.10
N ASP A 8 13.43 -10.69 -6.58
CA ASP A 8 12.64 -11.13 -5.42
C ASP A 8 12.98 -10.32 -4.17
N ALA A 9 14.27 -10.09 -3.93
CA ALA A 9 14.72 -9.23 -2.84
C ALA A 9 14.20 -7.78 -3.03
N LEU A 10 14.25 -7.25 -4.25
CA LEU A 10 13.72 -5.92 -4.56
C LEU A 10 12.21 -5.84 -4.29
N PHE A 11 11.44 -6.84 -4.72
CA PHE A 11 10.01 -6.92 -4.44
C PHE A 11 9.73 -6.97 -2.93
N VAL A 12 10.42 -7.85 -2.20
CA VAL A 12 10.27 -8.01 -0.75
C VAL A 12 10.58 -6.71 -0.02
N VAL A 13 11.72 -6.08 -0.32
CA VAL A 13 12.10 -4.81 0.31
C VAL A 13 11.04 -3.75 0.05
N THR A 14 10.58 -3.62 -1.19
CA THR A 14 9.54 -2.65 -1.58
C THR A 14 8.24 -2.88 -0.82
N ALA A 15 7.77 -4.13 -0.78
CA ALA A 15 6.55 -4.52 -0.09
C ALA A 15 6.62 -4.17 1.41
N PHE A 16 7.71 -4.54 2.08
CA PHE A 16 7.90 -4.25 3.50
C PHE A 16 8.08 -2.75 3.76
N SER A 17 8.79 -2.01 2.91
CA SER A 17 8.91 -0.56 3.03
C SER A 17 7.55 0.12 2.95
N ILE A 18 6.72 -0.22 1.97
CA ILE A 18 5.37 0.33 1.84
C ILE A 18 4.53 -0.02 3.07
N GLN A 19 4.55 -1.28 3.52
CA GLN A 19 3.78 -1.73 4.67
C GLN A 19 4.18 -1.00 5.97
N VAL A 20 5.49 -0.83 6.21
CA VAL A 20 6.02 -0.14 7.38
C VAL A 20 5.69 1.36 7.32
N ILE A 21 5.85 2.00 6.17
CA ILE A 21 5.52 3.43 6.03
C ILE A 21 4.02 3.67 6.27
N LEU A 22 3.14 2.82 5.72
CA LEU A 22 1.70 2.90 5.98
C LEU A 22 1.37 2.68 7.46
N LEU A 23 2.00 1.69 8.11
CA LEU A 23 1.81 1.45 9.53
C LEU A 23 2.22 2.69 10.35
N CYS A 24 3.39 3.27 10.08
CA CYS A 24 3.86 4.49 10.72
C CYS A 24 2.89 5.66 10.47
N TYR A 25 2.39 5.81 9.25
CA TYR A 25 1.42 6.85 8.91
C TYR A 25 0.10 6.68 9.67
N PHE A 26 -0.45 5.46 9.77
CA PHE A 26 -1.67 5.21 10.52
C PHE A 26 -1.48 5.38 12.04
N ALA A 27 -0.32 4.97 12.57
CA ALA A 27 0.04 5.24 13.95
C ALA A 27 0.14 6.74 14.24
N LEU A 28 0.79 7.50 13.34
CA LEU A 28 0.87 8.95 13.44
C LEU A 28 -0.51 9.59 13.36
N ARG A 29 -1.37 9.14 12.43
CA ARG A 29 -2.73 9.65 12.28
C ARG A 29 -3.58 9.44 13.53
N LYS A 30 -3.42 8.29 14.20
CA LYS A 30 -4.12 7.98 15.44
C LYS A 30 -3.72 8.90 16.59
N TRP A 31 -2.45 9.24 16.73
CA TRP A 31 -1.95 10.00 17.89
C TRP A 31 -1.70 11.48 17.64
N ARG A 32 -1.47 11.86 16.39
CA ARG A 32 -1.13 13.21 15.94
C ARG A 32 -1.79 13.52 14.60
N PHE A 33 -3.13 13.55 14.62
CA PHE A 33 -3.95 13.75 13.43
C PHE A 33 -3.54 14.98 12.62
N ASP A 34 -3.32 16.13 13.26
CA ASP A 34 -2.92 17.37 12.57
C ASP A 34 -1.58 17.24 11.84
N ALA A 35 -0.62 16.50 12.42
CA ALA A 35 0.66 16.26 11.78
C ALA A 35 0.50 15.30 10.58
N ALA A 36 -0.30 14.23 10.74
CA ALA A 36 -0.57 13.27 9.68
C ALA A 36 -1.24 13.93 8.47
N MET A 37 -2.19 14.85 8.70
CA MET A 37 -2.87 15.57 7.61
C MET A 37 -1.91 16.47 6.81
N ARG A 38 -0.82 16.97 7.41
CA ARG A 38 0.19 17.76 6.70
C ARG A 38 1.09 16.92 5.79
N ILE A 39 1.36 15.68 6.17
CA ILE A 39 2.24 14.76 5.42
C ILE A 39 1.47 13.74 4.57
N GLY A 40 0.14 13.74 4.61
CA GLY A 40 -0.68 12.72 3.94
C GLY A 40 -0.44 12.58 2.43
N TRP A 41 0.00 13.66 1.78
CA TRP A 41 0.37 13.66 0.36
C TRP A 41 1.63 12.82 0.08
N GLU A 42 2.56 12.68 1.04
CA GLU A 42 3.78 11.89 0.89
C GLU A 42 3.46 10.41 0.69
N VAL A 43 2.39 9.91 1.32
CA VAL A 43 1.92 8.53 1.15
C VAL A 43 1.50 8.28 -0.29
N TYR A 44 0.87 9.27 -0.95
CA TYR A 44 0.55 9.19 -2.37
C TYR A 44 1.79 9.27 -3.26
N ALA A 45 2.80 10.05 -2.87
CA ALA A 45 4.06 10.14 -3.61
C ALA A 45 4.81 8.80 -3.66
N LEU A 46 4.62 7.89 -2.69
CA LEU A 46 5.19 6.53 -2.70
C LEU A 46 4.72 5.68 -3.89
N ALA A 47 3.64 6.05 -4.56
CA ALA A 47 3.22 5.40 -5.79
C ALA A 47 4.27 5.51 -6.91
N ILE A 48 5.03 6.60 -6.96
CA ILE A 48 6.06 6.82 -7.98
C ILE A 48 7.17 5.76 -7.88
N PRO A 49 7.89 5.61 -6.75
CA PRO A 49 8.91 4.57 -6.63
C PRO A 49 8.32 3.16 -6.75
N ALA A 50 7.10 2.91 -6.25
CA ALA A 50 6.44 1.62 -6.39
C ALA A 50 6.15 1.25 -7.85
N ALA A 51 5.67 2.21 -8.65
CA ALA A 51 5.43 2.03 -10.08
C ALA A 51 6.75 1.83 -10.85
N ILE A 52 7.80 2.60 -10.53
CA ILE A 52 9.14 2.41 -11.12
C ILE A 52 9.64 0.99 -10.87
N ILE A 53 9.56 0.51 -9.63
CA ILE A 53 9.99 -0.86 -9.28
C ILE A 53 9.14 -1.89 -10.02
N SER A 54 7.84 -1.66 -10.15
CA SER A 54 6.94 -2.54 -10.92
C SER A 54 7.34 -2.61 -12.39
N VAL A 55 7.70 -1.49 -13.00
CA VAL A 55 8.21 -1.43 -14.37
C VAL A 55 9.54 -2.18 -14.51
N VAL A 56 10.45 -2.06 -13.53
CA VAL A 56 11.71 -2.81 -13.50
C VAL A 56 11.45 -4.32 -13.44
N LEU A 57 10.55 -4.77 -12.57
CA LEU A 57 10.18 -6.19 -12.44
C LEU A 57 9.50 -6.72 -13.71
N LEU A 58 8.66 -5.91 -14.36
CA LEU A 58 8.04 -6.23 -15.64
C LEU A 58 9.09 -6.45 -16.74
N PHE A 59 10.02 -5.51 -16.92
CA PHE A 59 11.08 -5.63 -17.93
C PHE A 59 12.10 -6.74 -17.62
N ALA A 60 12.26 -7.11 -16.35
CA ALA A 60 13.02 -8.28 -15.94
C ALA A 60 12.32 -9.63 -16.22
N GLY A 61 11.12 -9.61 -16.83
CA GLY A 61 10.36 -10.82 -17.17
C GLY A 61 9.77 -11.54 -15.96
N ARG A 62 9.60 -10.85 -14.82
CA ARG A 62 8.98 -11.43 -13.63
C ARG A 62 7.50 -11.70 -13.87
N PRO A 63 6.93 -12.72 -13.22
CA PRO A 63 5.50 -13.00 -13.32
C PRO A 63 4.65 -11.83 -12.81
N TRP A 64 3.45 -11.71 -13.38
CA TRP A 64 2.55 -10.58 -13.17
C TRP A 64 2.22 -10.27 -11.71
N TYR A 65 2.12 -11.31 -10.89
CA TYR A 65 1.81 -11.17 -9.48
C TYR A 65 2.91 -10.45 -8.68
N LEU A 66 4.15 -10.33 -9.19
CA LEU A 66 5.23 -9.59 -8.53
C LEU A 66 5.29 -8.11 -8.94
N TRP A 67 4.81 -7.74 -10.12
CA TRP A 67 4.89 -6.35 -10.59
C TRP A 67 3.55 -5.62 -10.61
N LEU A 68 2.41 -6.30 -10.49
CA LEU A 68 1.11 -5.63 -10.54
C LEU A 68 0.87 -4.69 -9.35
N ALA A 69 1.46 -5.00 -8.20
CA ALA A 69 1.23 -4.29 -6.94
C ALA A 69 1.48 -2.78 -7.02
N GLY A 70 2.58 -2.33 -7.63
CA GLY A 70 2.88 -0.90 -7.71
C GLY A 70 2.01 -0.14 -8.70
N PHE A 71 1.52 -0.79 -9.76
CA PHE A 71 0.50 -0.18 -10.64
C PHE A 71 -0.83 0.00 -9.91
N LEU A 72 -1.26 -1.00 -9.14
CA LEU A 72 -2.43 -0.88 -8.26
C LEU A 72 -2.24 0.23 -7.24
N PHE A 73 -1.04 0.34 -6.66
CA PHE A 73 -0.73 1.41 -5.72
C PHE A 73 -0.80 2.80 -6.38
N ALA A 74 -0.32 2.93 -7.61
CA ALA A 74 -0.44 4.16 -8.37
C ALA A 74 -1.89 4.50 -8.71
N ALA A 75 -2.71 3.52 -9.08
CA ALA A 75 -4.15 3.72 -9.28
C ALA A 75 -4.84 4.18 -7.99
N TRP A 76 -4.53 3.53 -6.87
CA TRP A 76 -5.02 3.93 -5.54
C TRP A 76 -4.61 5.36 -5.17
N ALA A 77 -3.31 5.68 -5.30
CA ALA A 77 -2.78 6.99 -4.94
C ALA A 77 -3.34 8.11 -5.84
N THR A 78 -3.50 7.83 -7.14
CA THR A 78 -4.14 8.78 -8.07
C THR A 78 -5.59 9.03 -7.68
N PHE A 79 -6.35 7.96 -7.39
CA PHE A 79 -7.73 8.08 -6.95
C PHE A 79 -7.82 8.88 -5.64
N GLY A 80 -7.02 8.53 -4.64
CA GLY A 80 -6.93 9.22 -3.35
C GLY A 80 -6.57 10.69 -3.50
N TYR A 81 -5.53 11.01 -4.28
CA TYR A 81 -5.15 12.38 -4.60
C TYR A 81 -6.30 13.17 -5.24
N VAL A 82 -7.03 12.57 -6.18
CA VAL A 82 -8.16 13.23 -6.83
C VAL A 82 -9.27 13.55 -5.84
N VAL A 83 -9.69 12.58 -5.02
CA VAL A 83 -10.84 12.77 -4.11
C VAL A 83 -10.51 13.55 -2.83
N ASP A 84 -9.25 13.56 -2.40
CA ASP A 84 -8.82 14.23 -1.17
C ASP A 84 -8.19 15.61 -1.41
N ILE A 85 -7.52 15.82 -2.55
CA ILE A 85 -6.70 17.02 -2.79
C ILE A 85 -7.19 17.80 -4.02
N ALA A 86 -7.24 17.18 -5.20
CA ALA A 86 -7.54 17.90 -6.43
C ALA A 86 -9.01 18.32 -6.55
N ARG A 87 -9.92 17.46 -6.07
CA ARG A 87 -11.37 17.67 -6.03
C ARG A 87 -11.86 17.15 -4.68
N PRO A 88 -11.64 17.90 -3.59
CA PRO A 88 -11.97 17.43 -2.25
C PRO A 88 -13.48 17.18 -2.15
N VAL A 89 -13.86 15.93 -1.96
CA VAL A 89 -15.24 15.51 -1.70
C VAL A 89 -15.32 15.03 -0.26
N ALA A 90 -16.35 15.45 0.48
CA ALA A 90 -16.66 14.86 1.79
C ALA A 90 -17.22 13.45 1.60
N TRP A 91 -16.33 12.48 1.37
CA TRP A 91 -16.71 11.08 1.07
C TRP A 91 -16.61 10.13 2.27
N ARG A 92 -16.02 10.60 3.38
CA ARG A 92 -15.84 9.81 4.60
C ARG A 92 -16.94 10.07 5.64
N SER A 93 -17.45 11.30 5.72
CA SER A 93 -18.51 11.70 6.65
C SER A 93 -19.44 12.75 6.02
N PRO A 94 -20.66 12.39 5.60
CA PRO A 94 -21.23 11.04 5.53
C PRO A 94 -20.50 10.15 4.50
N ILE A 95 -20.63 8.82 4.63
CA ILE A 95 -19.96 7.89 3.70
C ILE A 95 -20.58 8.02 2.30
N LEU A 96 -19.76 8.42 1.33
CA LEU A 96 -20.11 8.39 -0.08
C LEU A 96 -19.60 7.08 -0.70
N TRP A 97 -20.49 6.09 -0.80
CA TRP A 97 -20.15 4.72 -1.23
C TRP A 97 -19.45 4.65 -2.59
N SER A 98 -19.79 5.54 -3.52
CA SER A 98 -19.18 5.59 -4.86
C SER A 98 -17.70 5.98 -4.84
N ALA A 99 -17.22 6.67 -3.80
CA ALA A 99 -15.80 6.96 -3.61
C ALA A 99 -15.18 5.99 -2.59
N PHE A 100 -15.91 5.65 -1.53
CA PHE A 100 -15.44 4.77 -0.47
C PHE A 100 -15.08 3.36 -0.96
N ILE A 101 -15.96 2.73 -1.74
CA ILE A 101 -15.75 1.36 -2.21
C ILE A 101 -14.52 1.27 -3.13
N PRO A 102 -14.39 2.08 -4.20
CA PRO A 102 -13.20 2.02 -5.06
C PRO A 102 -11.91 2.31 -4.30
N TYR A 103 -11.91 3.27 -3.38
CA TYR A 103 -10.74 3.61 -2.58
C TYR A 103 -10.28 2.41 -1.74
N VAL A 104 -11.20 1.78 -1.00
CA VAL A 104 -10.88 0.65 -0.12
C VAL A 104 -10.48 -0.58 -0.94
N LEU A 105 -11.17 -0.87 -2.05
CA LEU A 105 -10.83 -2.00 -2.92
C LEU A 105 -9.45 -1.85 -3.54
N LEU A 106 -9.11 -0.65 -4.05
CA LEU A 106 -7.78 -0.39 -4.62
C LEU A 106 -6.70 -0.54 -3.55
N TYR A 107 -6.90 0.04 -2.36
CA TYR A 107 -5.98 -0.12 -1.22
C TYR A 107 -5.75 -1.59 -0.87
N LEU A 108 -6.84 -2.35 -0.64
CA LEU A 108 -6.75 -3.76 -0.26
C LEU A 108 -6.10 -4.58 -1.36
N SER A 109 -6.45 -4.33 -2.62
CA SER A 109 -5.84 -5.02 -3.77
C SER A 109 -4.33 -4.81 -3.77
N THR A 110 -3.86 -3.56 -3.64
CA THR A 110 -2.43 -3.27 -3.53
C THR A 110 -1.76 -4.06 -2.41
N MET A 111 -2.34 -4.05 -1.21
CA MET A 111 -1.77 -4.77 -0.06
C MET A 111 -1.75 -6.28 -0.27
N MET A 112 -2.81 -6.86 -0.86
CA MET A 112 -2.86 -8.29 -1.15
C MET A 112 -1.83 -8.68 -2.21
N PHE A 113 -1.61 -7.83 -3.21
CA PHE A 113 -0.59 -8.07 -4.24
C PHE A 113 0.84 -7.90 -3.75
N TYR A 114 1.08 -7.13 -2.69
CA TYR A 114 2.37 -7.17 -1.99
C TYR A 114 2.52 -8.38 -1.07
N TRP A 115 1.42 -8.85 -0.48
CA TRP A 115 1.44 -9.94 0.50
C TRP A 115 1.44 -11.34 -0.11
N TRP A 116 0.44 -11.68 -0.93
CA TRP A 116 0.21 -13.06 -1.39
C TRP A 116 1.39 -13.68 -2.14
N PRO A 117 2.09 -12.97 -3.05
CA PRO A 117 3.29 -13.51 -3.69
C PRO A 117 4.39 -13.92 -2.70
N MET A 118 4.43 -13.36 -1.49
CA MET A 118 5.42 -13.78 -0.50
C MET A 118 5.26 -15.25 -0.10
N ALA A 119 4.06 -15.84 -0.24
CA ALA A 119 3.84 -17.25 0.07
C ALA A 119 4.64 -18.16 -0.88
N THR A 120 4.83 -17.74 -2.14
CA THR A 120 5.59 -18.49 -3.13
C THR A 120 7.09 -18.23 -3.02
N LEU A 121 7.49 -17.06 -2.51
CA LEU A 121 8.90 -16.68 -2.33
C LEU A 121 9.49 -17.23 -1.02
N HIS A 122 8.88 -16.92 0.13
CA HIS A 122 9.39 -17.29 1.45
C HIS A 122 8.30 -17.25 2.53
N LYS A 123 7.84 -18.44 2.97
CA LYS A 123 6.73 -18.58 3.93
C LYS A 123 6.91 -17.77 5.23
N PRO A 124 8.11 -17.73 5.87
CA PRO A 124 8.31 -16.86 7.03
C PRO A 124 8.03 -15.37 6.75
N LEU A 125 8.42 -14.85 5.59
CA LEU A 125 8.16 -13.44 5.25
C LEU A 125 6.67 -13.17 5.07
N TRP A 126 5.95 -14.14 4.50
CA TRP A 126 4.50 -14.07 4.35
C TRP A 126 3.78 -13.94 5.71
N TYR A 127 4.21 -14.70 6.73
CA TYR A 127 3.65 -14.58 8.08
C TYR A 127 3.99 -13.26 8.75
N VAL A 128 5.24 -12.78 8.61
CA VAL A 128 5.64 -11.47 9.16
C VAL A 128 4.80 -10.36 8.52
N TYR A 129 4.63 -10.40 7.19
CA TYR A 129 3.79 -9.43 6.49
C TYR A 129 2.34 -9.48 6.96
N ALA A 130 1.78 -10.67 7.18
CA ALA A 130 0.43 -10.85 7.70
C ALA A 130 0.24 -10.13 9.05
N VAL A 131 1.19 -10.28 9.97
CA VAL A 131 1.16 -9.61 11.28
C VAL A 131 1.20 -8.09 11.11
N LEU A 132 2.11 -7.57 10.27
CA LEU A 132 2.18 -6.13 10.00
C LEU A 132 0.91 -5.59 9.34
N PHE A 133 0.29 -6.37 8.45
CA PHE A 133 -0.97 -6.02 7.79
C PHE A 133 -2.13 -5.93 8.78
N VAL A 134 -2.25 -6.90 9.69
CA VAL A 134 -3.28 -6.90 10.75
C VAL A 134 -3.11 -5.69 11.66
N ILE A 135 -1.89 -5.43 12.15
CA ILE A 135 -1.60 -4.27 13.01
C ILE A 135 -1.95 -2.97 12.29
N SER A 136 -1.50 -2.82 11.04
CA SER A 136 -1.77 -1.65 10.20
C SER A 136 -3.27 -1.45 9.98
N THR A 137 -4.02 -2.52 9.74
CA THR A 137 -5.48 -2.47 9.55
C THR A 137 -6.21 -2.03 10.81
N VAL A 138 -5.85 -2.59 11.97
CA VAL A 138 -6.42 -2.19 13.26
C VAL A 138 -6.14 -0.72 13.54
N LEU A 139 -4.89 -0.27 13.31
CA LEU A 139 -4.53 1.14 13.48
C LEU A 139 -5.33 2.05 12.54
N ASN A 140 -5.43 1.70 11.26
CA ASN A 140 -6.18 2.46 10.26
C ASN A 140 -7.64 2.64 10.68
N VAL A 141 -8.35 1.54 10.99
CA VAL A 141 -9.75 1.59 11.44
C VAL A 141 -9.88 2.38 12.74
N SER A 142 -9.00 2.15 13.73
CA SER A 142 -9.06 2.88 15.01
C SER A 142 -8.71 4.36 14.90
N SER A 143 -8.09 4.80 13.81
CA SER A 143 -7.80 6.23 13.57
C SER A 143 -9.01 7.01 13.04
N HIS A 144 -10.10 6.29 12.72
CA HIS A 144 -11.34 6.86 12.21
C HIS A 144 -12.47 6.92 13.24
N CYS A 145 -12.26 6.35 14.44
CA CYS A 145 -13.17 6.42 15.58
C CYS A 145 -12.65 7.43 16.60
#